data_AF-A0A925JK33-F1
#
_entry.id   AF-A0A925JK33-F1
#
_cell.length_a   1.000
_cell.length_b   1.000
_cell.length_c   1.000
_cell.angle_alpha   90.00
_cell.angle_beta   90.00
_cell.angle_gamma   90.00
#
_symmetry.space_group_name_H-M   'P 1'
#
loop_
_entity.id
_entity.type
_entity.pdbx_description
1 polymer ?
#
loop_
_entity_poly.entity_id
_entity_poly.type
_entity_poly.pdbx_seq_one_letter_code
_entity_poly.pdbx_strand_id
1 'polypeptide(L)'
;MRVQYIFLFAICFCGTAMAQDKIHKKGGEIIEVKVTEIGTDEIKYKLFNDQNGPSYSMDKDRILKIVYQNGRSESYQSNLKDPELYADQSKNAVKINFLSPLLGYTQFNFEHNLKPGRSYELALGIIGLGKRQELGSIYDANNQTNTLTYREARGFFLGGGYKFSKLPDFVNKGSKYTNIMQGAYAKPELILGVYGQNKLINSSGNASPSDRETLVFGGILINLGKQWVLGDAFLIDIYGGLGYAFDSRDRKRDVEGIYYDNYVGSHFALITGGDSGVGFTSGFKVGLLLNPKKK
;
A
#
# COMPACT_ATOMS: atom_id res chain seq x y z
N MET A 1 -33.89 -54.97 -56.24
CA MET A 1 -32.81 -54.64 -55.29
C MET A 1 -31.89 -53.61 -55.91
N ARG A 2 -31.30 -52.73 -55.07
CA ARG A 2 -30.28 -51.67 -55.35
C ARG A 2 -30.90 -50.26 -55.43
N VAL A 3 -31.16 -49.61 -54.28
CA VAL A 3 -30.23 -48.81 -53.42
C VAL A 3 -29.89 -47.49 -54.13
N GLN A 4 -30.68 -46.43 -53.87
CA GLN A 4 -30.38 -45.32 -52.95
C GLN A 4 -29.14 -44.52 -53.33
N TYR A 5 -29.33 -43.34 -53.95
CA TYR A 5 -28.51 -42.13 -53.71
C TYR A 5 -29.39 -40.89 -53.90
N ILE A 6 -30.25 -40.61 -52.90
CA ILE A 6 -30.78 -39.25 -52.71
C ILE A 6 -29.60 -38.44 -52.20
N PHE A 7 -28.94 -37.71 -53.09
CA PHE A 7 -27.92 -36.73 -52.73
C PHE A 7 -28.64 -35.56 -52.08
N LEU A 8 -28.80 -35.65 -50.76
CA LEU A 8 -29.31 -34.59 -49.90
C LEU A 8 -28.31 -33.43 -49.96
N PHE A 9 -28.56 -32.48 -50.85
CA PHE A 9 -27.87 -31.19 -50.89
C PHE A 9 -28.32 -30.40 -49.66
N ALA A 10 -27.74 -30.72 -48.50
CA ALA A 10 -27.88 -29.94 -47.29
C ALA A 10 -27.12 -28.62 -47.51
N ILE A 11 -27.83 -27.65 -48.07
CA ILE A 11 -27.41 -26.24 -48.06
C ILE A 11 -27.27 -25.88 -46.59
N CYS A 12 -26.02 -25.85 -46.12
CA CYS A 12 -25.67 -25.24 -44.86
C CYS A 12 -25.95 -23.75 -45.04
N PHE A 13 -27.18 -23.36 -44.72
CA PHE A 13 -27.58 -21.97 -44.61
C PHE A 13 -26.81 -21.41 -43.41
N CYS A 14 -25.58 -20.95 -43.65
CA CYS A 14 -24.90 -20.05 -42.74
C CYS A 14 -25.72 -18.75 -42.73
N GLY A 15 -26.78 -18.74 -41.92
CA GLY A 15 -27.47 -17.52 -41.58
C GLY A 15 -26.44 -16.57 -41.02
N THR A 16 -26.20 -15.47 -41.71
CA THR A 16 -25.52 -14.32 -41.13
C THR A 16 -26.36 -13.91 -39.94
N ALA A 17 -25.96 -14.31 -38.74
CA ALA A 17 -26.59 -13.83 -37.53
C ALA A 17 -26.50 -12.31 -37.60
N MET A 18 -27.64 -11.66 -37.80
CA MET A 18 -27.74 -10.21 -37.69
C MET A 18 -27.64 -9.90 -36.21
N ALA A 19 -26.41 -9.88 -35.69
CA ALA A 19 -26.14 -9.38 -34.37
C ALA A 19 -26.19 -7.85 -34.43
N GLN A 20 -26.85 -7.23 -33.46
CA GLN A 20 -26.83 -5.79 -33.28
C GLN A 20 -25.64 -5.42 -32.38
N ASP A 21 -25.26 -4.14 -32.39
CA ASP A 21 -24.33 -3.67 -31.36
C ASP A 21 -25.04 -3.73 -29.99
N LYS A 22 -24.33 -4.20 -28.97
CA LYS A 22 -24.83 -4.33 -27.61
C LYS A 22 -23.95 -3.53 -26.67
N ILE A 23 -24.53 -2.53 -26.01
CA ILE A 23 -23.90 -1.85 -24.88
C ILE A 23 -24.24 -2.65 -23.62
N HIS A 24 -23.23 -3.26 -23.02
CA HIS A 24 -23.33 -3.82 -21.68
C HIS A 24 -23.01 -2.72 -20.66
N LYS A 25 -23.98 -2.32 -19.84
CA LYS A 25 -23.75 -1.36 -18.76
C LYS A 25 -23.09 -2.04 -17.57
N LYS A 26 -22.38 -1.27 -16.75
CA LYS A 26 -21.81 -1.77 -15.47
C LYS A 26 -22.89 -2.25 -14.50
N GLY A 27 -24.11 -1.72 -14.59
CA GLY A 27 -25.26 -2.18 -13.81
C GLY A 27 -25.88 -3.51 -14.28
N GLY A 28 -25.33 -4.15 -15.31
CA GLY A 28 -25.80 -5.45 -15.83
C GLY A 28 -26.85 -5.34 -16.95
N GLU A 29 -27.49 -4.19 -17.12
CA GLU A 29 -28.41 -3.93 -18.23
C GLU A 29 -27.68 -3.98 -19.58
N ILE A 30 -28.33 -4.60 -20.57
CA ILE A 30 -27.82 -4.68 -21.94
C ILE A 30 -28.79 -3.94 -22.85
N ILE A 31 -28.28 -2.97 -23.61
CA ILE A 31 -29.08 -2.25 -24.61
C ILE A 31 -28.59 -2.62 -26.01
N GLU A 32 -29.52 -2.99 -26.86
CA GLU A 32 -29.29 -3.15 -28.30
C GLU A 32 -29.38 -1.79 -28.99
N VAL A 33 -28.30 -1.40 -29.65
CA VAL A 33 -28.11 -0.05 -30.18
C VAL A 33 -27.44 -0.10 -31.55
N LYS A 34 -27.36 1.06 -32.19
CA LYS A 34 -26.39 1.35 -33.24
C LYS A 34 -25.47 2.45 -32.75
N VAL A 35 -24.19 2.13 -32.56
CA VAL A 35 -23.21 3.14 -32.13
C VAL A 35 -22.94 4.07 -33.31
N THR A 36 -23.08 5.37 -33.10
CA THR A 36 -22.88 6.39 -34.15
C THR A 36 -21.56 7.13 -34.02
N GLU A 37 -21.13 7.40 -32.78
CA GLU A 37 -19.89 8.13 -32.50
C GLU A 37 -19.29 7.64 -31.16
N ILE A 38 -17.98 7.46 -31.13
CA ILE A 38 -17.23 7.17 -29.90
C ILE A 38 -16.36 8.38 -29.60
N GLY A 39 -16.80 9.23 -28.68
CA GLY A 39 -16.04 10.37 -28.19
C GLY A 39 -14.99 9.95 -27.16
N THR A 40 -14.23 10.90 -26.62
CA THR A 40 -13.24 10.61 -25.57
C THR A 40 -13.89 10.18 -24.26
N ASP A 41 -14.98 10.85 -23.86
CA ASP A 41 -15.67 10.63 -22.57
C ASP A 41 -17.02 9.95 -22.71
N GLU A 42 -17.71 10.19 -23.83
CA GLU A 42 -19.08 9.75 -24.08
C GLU A 42 -19.18 8.94 -25.38
N ILE A 43 -20.23 8.14 -25.48
CA ILE A 43 -20.58 7.39 -26.69
C ILE A 43 -21.99 7.82 -27.10
N LYS A 44 -22.13 8.17 -28.37
CA LYS A 44 -23.42 8.47 -28.98
C LYS A 44 -23.95 7.26 -29.70
N TYR A 45 -25.24 6.99 -29.51
CA TYR A 45 -25.90 5.83 -30.07
C TYR A 45 -27.37 6.10 -30.38
N LYS A 46 -27.95 5.25 -31.23
CA LYS A 46 -29.40 5.18 -31.46
C LYS A 46 -29.95 3.84 -30.99
N LEU A 47 -31.21 3.81 -30.56
CA LEU A 47 -31.86 2.57 -30.18
C LEU A 47 -32.02 1.67 -31.40
N PHE A 48 -31.80 0.36 -31.24
CA PHE A 48 -31.86 -0.55 -32.38
C PHE A 48 -33.21 -0.50 -33.11
N ASN A 49 -34.30 -0.52 -32.33
CA ASN A 49 -35.67 -0.49 -32.82
C ASN A 49 -36.13 0.90 -33.32
N ASP A 50 -35.33 1.95 -33.13
CA ASP A 50 -35.68 3.32 -33.53
C ASP A 50 -34.47 4.08 -34.09
N GLN A 51 -34.06 3.71 -35.31
CA GLN A 51 -32.91 4.31 -36.00
C GLN A 51 -33.18 5.74 -36.51
N ASN A 52 -34.44 6.11 -36.70
CA ASN A 52 -34.83 7.46 -37.10
C ASN A 52 -35.11 8.37 -35.90
N GLY A 53 -35.16 7.81 -34.69
CA GLY A 53 -35.31 8.51 -33.43
C GLY A 53 -34.10 9.33 -32.99
N PRO A 54 -34.17 9.89 -31.76
CA PRO A 54 -33.15 10.78 -31.22
C PRO A 54 -31.82 10.06 -31.00
N SER A 55 -30.74 10.84 -31.03
CA SER A 55 -29.41 10.35 -30.64
C SER A 55 -29.26 10.47 -29.13
N TYR A 56 -28.90 9.37 -28.48
CA TYR A 56 -28.61 9.32 -27.06
C TYR A 56 -27.11 9.44 -26.84
N SER A 57 -26.71 10.03 -25.70
CA SER A 57 -25.32 10.03 -25.24
C SER A 57 -25.21 9.32 -23.90
N MET A 58 -24.13 8.57 -23.70
CA MET A 58 -23.82 7.90 -22.44
C MET A 58 -22.33 8.00 -22.12
N ASP A 59 -22.03 8.35 -20.87
CA ASP A 59 -20.67 8.35 -20.34
C ASP A 59 -20.06 6.95 -20.40
N LYS A 60 -18.81 6.86 -20.88
CA LYS A 60 -18.03 5.62 -20.91
C LYS A 60 -17.87 5.00 -19.53
N ASP A 61 -17.88 5.81 -18.47
CA ASP A 61 -17.83 5.34 -17.09
C ASP A 61 -19.03 4.47 -16.68
N ARG A 62 -20.15 4.54 -17.40
CA ARG A 62 -21.35 3.72 -17.16
C ARG A 62 -21.36 2.42 -17.99
N ILE A 63 -20.47 2.33 -18.98
CA ILE A 63 -20.39 1.22 -19.93
C ILE A 63 -19.33 0.23 -19.43
N LEU A 64 -19.67 -1.06 -19.42
CA LEU A 64 -18.71 -2.13 -19.14
C LEU A 64 -17.98 -2.53 -20.43
N LYS A 65 -18.74 -2.82 -21.47
CA LYS A 65 -18.22 -3.15 -22.80
C LYS A 65 -19.26 -2.91 -23.89
N ILE A 66 -18.79 -2.73 -25.10
CA ILE A 66 -19.59 -2.77 -26.32
C ILE A 66 -19.21 -4.05 -27.06
N VAL A 67 -20.23 -4.79 -27.52
CA VAL A 67 -20.06 -5.91 -28.44
C VAL A 67 -20.68 -5.50 -29.76
N TYR A 68 -19.88 -5.36 -30.80
CA TYR A 68 -20.33 -4.93 -32.12
C TYR A 68 -20.94 -6.08 -32.91
N GLN A 69 -21.73 -5.76 -33.93
CA GLN A 69 -22.30 -6.72 -34.87
C GLN A 69 -21.28 -7.71 -35.45
N ASN A 70 -20.05 -7.27 -35.70
CA ASN A 70 -18.99 -8.10 -36.26
C ASN A 70 -18.26 -9.00 -35.23
N GLY A 71 -18.73 -9.03 -33.98
CA GLY A 71 -18.10 -9.79 -32.90
C GLY A 71 -16.91 -9.11 -32.23
N ARG A 72 -16.45 -7.95 -32.72
CA ARG A 72 -15.48 -7.11 -32.00
C ARG A 72 -16.08 -6.70 -30.66
N SER A 73 -15.25 -6.66 -29.62
CA SER A 73 -15.67 -6.09 -28.34
C SER A 73 -14.67 -5.06 -27.85
N GLU A 74 -15.17 -4.02 -27.20
CA GLU A 74 -14.38 -2.93 -26.63
C GLU A 74 -14.84 -2.72 -25.18
N SER A 75 -13.92 -2.83 -24.23
CA SER A 75 -14.24 -2.71 -22.80
C SER A 75 -13.80 -1.36 -22.26
N TYR A 76 -14.60 -0.77 -21.38
CA TYR A 76 -14.32 0.54 -20.81
C TYR A 76 -14.07 0.41 -19.31
N GLN A 77 -12.90 0.86 -18.87
CA GLN A 77 -12.56 1.03 -17.46
C GLN A 77 -12.62 2.52 -17.12
N SER A 78 -12.72 2.83 -15.82
CA SER A 78 -12.65 4.23 -15.39
C SER A 78 -11.31 4.81 -15.81
N ASN A 79 -11.35 5.98 -16.45
CA ASN A 79 -10.16 6.66 -16.97
C ASN A 79 -9.06 6.71 -15.91
N LEU A 80 -9.37 7.05 -14.65
CA LEU A 80 -8.41 7.15 -13.55
C LEU A 80 -7.60 5.88 -13.23
N LYS A 81 -8.11 4.70 -13.60
CA LYS A 81 -7.46 3.40 -13.36
C LYS A 81 -6.67 2.91 -14.56
N ASP A 82 -6.72 3.62 -15.68
CA ASP A 82 -6.00 3.27 -16.89
C ASP A 82 -4.49 3.48 -16.68
N PRO A 83 -3.67 2.42 -16.77
CA PRO A 83 -2.22 2.54 -16.67
C PRO A 83 -1.58 3.44 -17.74
N GLU A 84 -2.22 3.61 -18.90
CA GLU A 84 -1.67 4.42 -20.00
C GLU A 84 -1.58 5.91 -19.63
N LEU A 85 -2.49 6.41 -18.80
CA LEU A 85 -2.50 7.81 -18.35
C LEU A 85 -1.30 8.20 -17.48
N TYR A 86 -0.60 7.20 -16.94
CA TYR A 86 0.54 7.38 -16.04
C TYR A 86 1.81 6.74 -16.61
N ALA A 87 1.82 6.42 -17.91
CA ALA A 87 2.91 5.68 -18.54
C ALA A 87 4.27 6.41 -18.49
N ASP A 88 4.25 7.74 -18.43
CA ASP A 88 5.41 8.61 -18.33
C ASP A 88 5.90 8.84 -16.90
N GLN A 89 5.15 8.38 -15.89
CA GLN A 89 5.45 8.60 -14.49
C GLN A 89 6.30 7.49 -13.86
N SER A 90 7.09 7.88 -12.88
CA SER A 90 7.91 6.96 -12.10
C SER A 90 7.05 6.01 -11.26
N LYS A 91 7.29 4.71 -11.40
CA LYS A 91 6.62 3.67 -10.62
C LYS A 91 7.39 3.28 -9.37
N ASN A 92 8.62 3.73 -9.22
CA ASN A 92 9.51 3.30 -8.15
C ASN A 92 9.91 4.50 -7.30
N ALA A 93 10.03 4.28 -6.00
CA ALA A 93 10.54 5.29 -5.08
C ALA A 93 11.44 4.67 -4.02
N VAL A 94 12.45 5.43 -3.61
CA VAL A 94 13.27 5.15 -2.43
C VAL A 94 13.00 6.21 -1.38
N LYS A 95 12.86 5.79 -0.13
CA LYS A 95 12.53 6.69 0.98
C LYS A 95 13.39 6.38 2.20
N ILE A 96 13.51 7.37 3.06
CA ILE A 96 14.06 7.25 4.41
C ILE A 96 13.02 7.73 5.40
N ASN A 97 12.81 6.99 6.50
CA ASN A 97 12.03 7.48 7.63
C ASN A 97 12.87 8.55 8.34
N PHE A 98 12.60 9.80 8.01
CA PHE A 98 13.48 10.94 8.28
C PHE A 98 13.70 11.19 9.78
N LEU A 99 12.70 10.88 10.61
CA LEU A 99 12.81 11.02 12.07
C LEU A 99 13.36 9.77 12.77
N SER A 100 13.45 8.63 12.07
CA SER A 100 13.94 7.39 12.68
C SER A 100 15.32 7.53 13.33
N PRO A 101 16.31 8.25 12.77
CA PRO A 101 17.62 8.37 13.40
C PRO A 101 17.56 8.99 14.78
N LEU A 102 16.61 9.90 15.05
CA LEU A 102 16.41 10.50 16.38
C LEU A 102 15.92 9.47 17.42
N LEU A 103 15.31 8.39 16.95
CA LEU A 103 14.77 7.28 17.73
C LEU A 103 15.75 6.10 17.83
N GLY A 104 17.00 6.25 17.37
CA GLY A 104 18.05 5.23 17.51
C GLY A 104 18.07 4.14 16.43
N TYR A 105 17.37 4.34 15.32
CA TYR A 105 17.42 3.44 14.16
C TYR A 105 17.38 4.23 12.85
N THR A 106 17.80 3.65 11.74
CA THR A 106 17.59 4.25 10.41
C THR A 106 16.76 3.28 9.58
N GLN A 107 15.70 3.77 8.94
CA GLN A 107 14.85 2.94 8.09
C GLN A 107 14.82 3.45 6.66
N PHE A 108 15.11 2.55 5.73
CA PHE A 108 14.97 2.75 4.30
C PHE A 108 13.71 2.03 3.80
N ASN A 109 13.07 2.60 2.79
CA ASN A 109 11.93 2.00 2.14
C ASN A 109 12.08 2.02 0.62
N PHE A 110 11.63 0.95 -0.02
CA PHE A 110 11.44 0.87 -1.46
C PHE A 110 9.96 0.68 -1.75
N GLU A 111 9.38 1.55 -2.58
CA GLU A 111 7.99 1.43 -3.03
C GLU A 111 7.94 1.19 -4.54
N HIS A 112 7.10 0.26 -4.96
CA HIS A 112 6.81 -0.01 -6.38
C HIS A 112 5.31 0.01 -6.64
N ASN A 113 4.89 0.86 -7.57
CA ASN A 113 3.53 0.97 -8.06
C ASN A 113 3.22 -0.11 -9.11
N LEU A 114 2.26 -0.98 -8.77
CA LEU A 114 1.84 -2.08 -9.64
C LEU A 114 0.84 -1.60 -10.69
N LYS A 115 -0.09 -0.74 -10.27
CA LYS A 115 -1.15 -0.14 -11.08
C LYS A 115 -1.75 1.04 -10.31
N PRO A 116 -2.52 1.93 -10.96
CA PRO A 116 -3.12 3.07 -10.27
C PRO A 116 -3.86 2.66 -9.00
N GLY A 117 -3.50 3.30 -7.88
CA GLY A 117 -4.07 3.03 -6.56
C GLY A 117 -3.52 1.79 -5.84
N ARG A 118 -2.53 1.07 -6.38
CA ARG A 118 -1.94 -0.12 -5.73
C ARG A 118 -0.42 -0.16 -5.85
N SER A 119 0.26 -0.29 -4.73
CA SER A 119 1.72 -0.47 -4.66
C SER A 119 2.11 -1.48 -3.58
N TYR A 120 3.34 -1.99 -3.62
CA TYR A 120 3.96 -2.64 -2.47
C TYR A 120 5.09 -1.78 -1.95
N GLU A 121 5.31 -1.82 -0.64
CA GLU A 121 6.41 -1.12 0.03
C GLU A 121 7.19 -2.12 0.89
N LEU A 122 8.51 -2.14 0.70
CA LEU A 122 9.45 -2.90 1.51
C LEU A 122 10.21 -1.93 2.42
N ALA A 123 10.52 -2.36 3.63
CA ALA A 123 11.24 -1.60 4.64
C ALA A 123 12.45 -2.40 5.12
N LEU A 124 13.60 -1.73 5.26
CA LEU A 124 14.78 -2.22 5.97
C LEU A 124 15.13 -1.22 7.06
N GLY A 125 15.06 -1.67 8.31
CA GLY A 125 15.48 -0.88 9.46
C GLY A 125 16.78 -1.41 10.05
N ILE A 126 17.72 -0.50 10.32
CA ILE A 126 18.98 -0.79 11.01
C ILE A 126 18.90 -0.19 12.41
N ILE A 127 18.80 -1.05 13.42
CA ILE A 127 18.71 -0.68 14.83
C ILE A 127 20.11 -0.39 15.36
N GLY A 128 20.27 0.74 16.06
CA GLY A 128 21.56 1.24 16.54
C GLY A 128 22.23 2.22 15.58
N LEU A 129 21.74 2.36 14.35
CA LEU A 129 22.17 3.40 13.41
C LEU A 129 21.34 4.66 13.63
N GLY A 130 21.66 5.43 14.67
CA GLY A 130 20.95 6.65 15.03
C GLY A 130 21.48 7.26 16.32
N LYS A 131 20.73 8.22 16.88
CA LYS A 131 21.00 8.84 18.18
C LYS A 131 20.94 7.78 19.28
N ARG A 132 21.95 7.78 20.16
CA ARG A 132 21.97 6.94 21.36
C ARG A 132 20.80 7.33 22.28
N GLN A 133 20.03 6.35 22.72
CA GLN A 133 18.92 6.58 23.66
C GLN A 133 19.46 6.48 25.09
N GLU A 134 19.17 7.48 25.93
CA GLU A 134 19.52 7.44 27.35
C GLU A 134 18.56 6.48 28.08
N LEU A 135 19.11 5.62 28.94
CA LEU A 135 18.36 4.68 29.75
C LEU A 135 18.18 5.17 31.20
N GLY A 136 19.14 5.95 31.70
CA GLY A 136 19.13 6.51 33.05
C GLY A 136 20.53 6.90 33.51
N SER A 137 20.62 7.41 34.73
CA SER A 137 21.88 7.75 35.40
C SER A 137 22.19 6.74 36.49
N ILE A 138 23.46 6.34 36.59
CA ILE A 138 23.98 5.54 37.70
C ILE A 138 24.73 6.49 38.61
N TYR A 139 24.26 6.63 39.85
CA TYR A 139 24.98 7.40 40.86
C TYR A 139 26.02 6.51 41.54
N ASP A 140 27.28 6.86 41.38
CA ASP A 140 28.38 6.25 42.14
C ASP A 140 28.56 7.04 43.44
N ALA A 141 28.13 6.46 44.56
CA ALA A 141 28.22 7.08 45.88
C ALA A 141 29.67 7.27 46.36
N ASN A 142 30.63 6.49 45.86
CA ASN A 142 32.03 6.58 46.27
C ASN A 142 32.73 7.76 45.61
N ASN A 143 32.40 8.04 44.34
CA ASN A 143 33.00 9.11 43.56
C ASN A 143 32.11 10.37 43.44
N GLN A 144 30.90 10.35 43.99
CA GLN A 144 29.88 11.41 43.85
C GLN A 144 29.60 11.78 42.38
N THR A 145 29.71 10.81 41.48
CA THR A 145 29.55 11.02 40.03
C THR A 145 28.29 10.34 39.50
N ASN A 146 27.55 11.05 38.66
CA ASN A 146 26.46 10.48 37.87
C ASN A 146 27.00 10.04 36.50
N THR A 147 26.92 8.76 36.19
CA THR A 147 27.27 8.22 34.87
C THR A 147 26.01 7.94 34.07
N LEU A 148 25.85 8.62 32.93
CA LEU A 148 24.76 8.38 31.99
C LEU A 148 24.93 7.01 31.33
N THR A 149 23.90 6.17 31.41
CA THR A 149 23.84 4.88 30.73
C THR A 149 22.96 5.00 29.50
N TYR A 150 23.43 4.44 28.39
CA TYR A 150 22.73 4.47 27.12
C TYR A 150 22.24 3.08 26.72
N ARG A 151 21.17 3.04 25.93
CA ARG A 151 20.68 1.84 25.26
C ARG A 151 21.61 1.47 24.13
N GLU A 152 22.22 0.31 24.25
CA GLU A 152 23.16 -0.24 23.26
C GLU A 152 22.49 -1.31 22.39
N ALA A 153 21.43 -0.89 21.72
CA ALA A 153 20.69 -1.74 20.79
C ALA A 153 21.42 -1.86 19.45
N ARG A 154 21.55 -3.08 18.93
CA ARG A 154 22.08 -3.37 17.59
C ARG A 154 21.29 -4.49 16.96
N GLY A 155 20.84 -4.29 15.73
CA GLY A 155 20.05 -5.30 15.02
C GLY A 155 19.41 -4.75 13.75
N PHE A 156 18.39 -5.44 13.27
CA PHE A 156 17.67 -5.03 12.08
C PHE A 156 16.22 -5.48 12.12
N PHE A 157 15.40 -4.88 11.27
CA PHE A 157 14.06 -5.37 10.98
C PHE A 157 13.74 -5.23 9.50
N LEU A 158 12.80 -6.07 9.06
CA LEU A 158 12.20 -6.02 7.73
C LEU A 158 10.71 -5.72 7.87
N GLY A 159 10.20 -4.90 6.97
CA GLY A 159 8.77 -4.62 6.83
C GLY A 159 8.33 -4.85 5.39
N GLY A 160 7.11 -5.34 5.21
CA GLY A 160 6.50 -5.51 3.90
C GLY A 160 5.02 -5.21 3.96
N GLY A 161 4.54 -4.31 3.12
CA GLY A 161 3.13 -3.93 3.08
C GLY A 161 2.58 -3.72 1.68
N TYR A 162 1.29 -3.98 1.52
CA TYR A 162 0.55 -3.72 0.28
C TYR A 162 -0.29 -2.46 0.46
N LYS A 163 -0.06 -1.44 -0.34
CA LYS A 163 -0.68 -0.11 -0.22
C LYS A 163 -1.88 0.00 -1.17
N PHE A 164 -3.03 0.35 -0.60
CA PHE A 164 -4.27 0.71 -1.30
C PHE A 164 -4.45 2.22 -1.24
N SER A 165 -4.10 2.92 -2.31
CA SER A 165 -4.14 4.37 -2.40
C SER A 165 -5.46 4.84 -3.00
N LYS A 166 -6.01 5.91 -2.42
CA LYS A 166 -7.16 6.62 -2.95
C LYS A 166 -6.75 7.34 -4.22
N LEU A 167 -7.45 7.07 -5.32
CA LEU A 167 -7.31 7.84 -6.56
C LEU A 167 -8.01 9.20 -6.43
N PRO A 168 -7.65 10.21 -7.24
CA PRO A 168 -8.34 11.50 -7.24
C PRO A 168 -9.85 11.32 -7.40
N ASP A 169 -10.65 12.08 -6.65
CA ASP A 169 -12.12 12.00 -6.71
C ASP A 169 -12.68 12.66 -7.99
N PHE A 170 -11.96 13.63 -8.55
CA PHE A 170 -12.38 14.38 -9.73
C PHE A 170 -11.18 14.72 -10.62
N VAL A 171 -11.42 14.67 -11.93
CA VAL A 171 -10.50 15.17 -12.95
C VAL A 171 -11.28 16.16 -13.79
N ASN A 172 -10.93 17.44 -13.71
CA ASN A 172 -11.49 18.44 -14.61
C ASN A 172 -10.84 18.27 -15.99
N LYS A 173 -11.63 18.49 -17.06
CA LYS A 173 -11.14 18.47 -18.43
C LYS A 173 -9.96 19.45 -18.57
N GLY A 174 -8.79 18.93 -18.95
CA GLY A 174 -7.55 19.70 -19.10
C GLY A 174 -6.65 19.76 -17.85
N SER A 175 -7.09 19.28 -16.70
CA SER A 175 -6.22 19.14 -15.52
C SER A 175 -5.32 17.90 -15.69
N LYS A 176 -4.01 18.08 -15.51
CA LYS A 176 -3.07 16.95 -15.45
C LYS A 176 -3.41 16.05 -14.25
N TYR A 177 -3.34 14.74 -14.45
CA TYR A 177 -3.48 13.77 -13.38
C TYR A 177 -2.38 13.99 -12.33
N THR A 178 -2.72 13.83 -11.06
CA THR A 178 -1.71 13.78 -9.99
C THR A 178 -0.79 12.60 -10.22
N ASN A 179 0.42 12.65 -9.66
CA ASN A 179 1.33 11.51 -9.72
C ASN A 179 0.67 10.21 -9.22
N ILE A 180 0.94 9.06 -9.85
CA ILE A 180 0.35 7.75 -9.55
C ILE A 180 0.66 7.27 -8.13
N MET A 181 1.72 7.81 -7.52
CA MET A 181 2.13 7.54 -6.15
C MET A 181 1.58 8.57 -5.15
N GLN A 182 0.77 9.53 -5.58
CA GLN A 182 0.17 10.53 -4.70
C GLN A 182 -1.17 10.06 -4.12
N GLY A 183 -1.41 10.37 -2.84
CA GLY A 183 -2.73 10.21 -2.24
C GLY A 183 -2.72 9.70 -0.81
N ALA A 184 -3.91 9.68 -0.21
CA ALA A 184 -4.16 8.96 1.04
C ALA A 184 -4.20 7.45 0.77
N TYR A 185 -3.79 6.63 1.74
CA TYR A 185 -3.76 5.19 1.57
C TYR A 185 -4.04 4.41 2.85
N ALA A 186 -4.42 3.15 2.69
CA ALA A 186 -4.38 2.12 3.72
C ALA A 186 -3.36 1.04 3.33
N LYS A 187 -2.48 0.63 4.26
CA LYS A 187 -1.41 -0.33 4.03
C LYS A 187 -1.35 -1.37 5.14
N PRO A 188 -1.97 -2.55 4.95
CA PRO A 188 -1.63 -3.74 5.73
C PRO A 188 -0.12 -4.04 5.61
N GLU A 189 0.55 -4.24 6.73
CA GLU A 189 2.00 -4.41 6.83
C GLU A 189 2.35 -5.51 7.84
N LEU A 190 3.29 -6.36 7.45
CA LEU A 190 4.00 -7.26 8.34
C LEU A 190 5.36 -6.64 8.66
N ILE A 191 5.71 -6.57 9.94
CA ILE A 191 7.06 -6.19 10.41
C ILE A 191 7.63 -7.31 11.27
N LEU A 192 8.91 -7.63 11.07
CA LEU A 192 9.65 -8.62 11.85
C LEU A 192 11.07 -8.11 12.07
N GLY A 193 11.59 -8.25 13.29
CA GLY A 193 12.92 -7.78 13.60
C GLY A 193 13.59 -8.52 14.75
N VAL A 194 14.90 -8.35 14.82
CA VAL A 194 15.75 -8.92 15.86
C VAL A 194 16.82 -7.90 16.25
N TYR A 195 17.06 -7.75 17.55
CA TYR A 195 18.15 -6.91 18.05
C TYR A 195 18.65 -7.38 19.40
N GLY A 196 19.93 -7.14 19.66
CA GLY A 196 20.53 -7.30 20.97
C GLY A 196 20.63 -5.96 21.70
N GLN A 197 20.38 -5.92 23.01
CA GLN A 197 20.55 -4.73 23.85
C GLN A 197 21.11 -5.07 25.23
N ASN A 198 21.63 -4.08 25.95
CA ASN A 198 21.99 -4.20 27.36
C ASN A 198 20.73 -4.25 28.25
N LYS A 199 20.73 -5.13 29.25
CA LYS A 199 19.75 -5.06 30.35
C LYS A 199 20.16 -3.96 31.34
N LEU A 200 19.20 -3.46 32.12
CA LEU A 200 19.47 -2.66 33.32
C LEU A 200 19.12 -3.53 34.52
N ILE A 201 20.07 -3.74 35.44
CA ILE A 201 19.76 -4.32 36.74
C ILE A 201 19.50 -3.15 37.70
N ASN A 202 18.26 -3.03 38.15
CA ASN A 202 17.91 -2.19 39.30
C ASN A 202 18.30 -2.95 40.58
N SER A 203 19.55 -2.88 40.99
CA SER A 203 19.95 -3.23 42.34
C SER A 203 20.08 -1.95 43.15
N SER A 204 19.31 -1.86 44.23
CA SER A 204 19.35 -0.79 45.23
C SER A 204 20.80 -0.44 45.58
N GLY A 205 21.30 0.66 45.02
CA GLY A 205 22.57 1.29 45.40
C GLY A 205 23.71 1.22 44.40
N ASN A 206 23.72 0.33 43.41
CA ASN A 206 24.74 0.33 42.34
C ASN A 206 24.18 -0.39 41.11
N ALA A 207 23.73 0.35 40.10
CA ALA A 207 23.48 -0.25 38.80
C ALA A 207 24.82 -0.66 38.19
N SER A 208 24.99 -1.94 37.91
CA SER A 208 26.13 -2.47 37.15
C SER A 208 25.68 -2.70 35.71
N PRO A 209 26.53 -2.48 34.68
CA PRO A 209 26.21 -2.82 33.30
C PRO A 209 25.83 -4.31 33.24
N SER A 210 24.59 -4.57 32.88
CA SER A 210 23.97 -5.90 32.98
C SER A 210 23.97 -6.62 31.64
N ASP A 211 23.99 -7.96 31.73
CA ASP A 211 23.85 -8.94 30.66
C ASP A 211 23.15 -8.46 29.38
N ARG A 212 23.65 -8.89 28.23
CA ARG A 212 22.99 -8.63 26.95
C ARG A 212 21.79 -9.56 26.77
N GLU A 213 20.67 -9.01 26.32
CA GLU A 213 19.53 -9.80 25.82
C GLU A 213 19.39 -9.67 24.31
N THR A 214 18.87 -10.73 23.68
CA THR A 214 18.43 -10.72 22.29
C THR A 214 16.92 -10.77 22.26
N LEU A 215 16.31 -9.85 21.52
CA LEU A 215 14.87 -9.71 21.40
C LEU A 215 14.47 -9.92 19.95
N VAL A 216 13.47 -10.79 19.74
CA VAL A 216 12.73 -10.91 18.49
C VAL A 216 11.42 -10.17 18.67
N PHE A 217 10.99 -9.41 17.67
CA PHE A 217 9.73 -8.70 17.69
C PHE A 217 9.06 -8.73 16.33
N GLY A 218 7.77 -8.48 16.30
CA GLY A 218 7.02 -8.38 15.06
C GLY A 218 5.60 -7.90 15.26
N GLY A 219 4.92 -7.68 14.14
CA GLY A 219 3.54 -7.27 14.17
C GLY A 219 2.87 -7.28 12.80
N ILE A 220 1.54 -7.36 12.83
CA ILE A 220 0.66 -7.21 11.67
C ILE A 220 -0.16 -5.95 11.92
N LEU A 221 0.07 -4.92 11.11
CA LEU A 221 -0.49 -3.59 11.31
C LEU A 221 -1.29 -3.13 10.09
N ILE A 222 -2.28 -2.28 10.32
CA ILE A 222 -2.92 -1.49 9.28
C ILE A 222 -2.44 -0.05 9.43
N ASN A 223 -1.69 0.43 8.46
CA ASN A 223 -1.24 1.82 8.42
C ASN A 223 -2.17 2.66 7.57
N LEU A 224 -2.58 3.81 8.10
CA LEU A 224 -3.23 4.87 7.33
C LEU A 224 -2.21 5.98 7.13
N GLY A 225 -2.08 6.45 5.90
CA GLY A 225 -1.10 7.49 5.58
C GLY A 225 -1.51 8.38 4.43
N LYS A 226 -0.70 9.42 4.21
CA LYS A 226 -0.86 10.36 3.11
C LYS A 226 0.50 10.68 2.51
N GLN A 227 0.59 10.48 1.20
CA GLN A 227 1.78 10.71 0.41
C GLN A 227 1.56 11.84 -0.58
N TRP A 228 2.51 12.76 -0.60
CA TRP A 228 2.59 13.88 -1.54
C TRP A 228 3.79 13.68 -2.46
N VAL A 229 3.60 13.93 -3.76
CA VAL A 229 4.67 13.95 -4.74
C VAL A 229 4.84 15.38 -5.23
N LEU A 230 6.08 15.87 -5.20
CA LEU A 230 6.46 17.24 -5.50
C LEU A 230 7.40 17.24 -6.71
N GLY A 231 6.97 17.92 -7.78
CA GLY A 231 7.76 18.07 -9.01
C GLY A 231 8.12 16.76 -9.71
N ASP A 232 7.32 15.71 -9.54
CA ASP A 232 7.55 14.36 -10.09
C ASP A 232 8.94 13.78 -9.77
N ALA A 233 9.55 14.21 -8.66
CA ALA A 233 10.89 13.82 -8.28
C ALA A 233 11.01 13.52 -6.78
N PHE A 234 10.43 14.37 -5.93
CA PHE A 234 10.55 14.26 -4.48
C PHE A 234 9.21 13.86 -3.87
N LEU A 235 9.22 13.11 -2.77
CA LEU A 235 8.01 12.72 -2.06
C LEU A 235 8.13 12.90 -0.54
N ILE A 236 6.99 13.18 0.07
CA ILE A 236 6.79 13.23 1.52
C ILE A 236 5.66 12.26 1.86
N ASP A 237 5.82 11.45 2.90
CA ASP A 237 4.85 10.45 3.31
C ASP A 237 4.74 10.41 4.84
N ILE A 238 3.54 10.65 5.36
CA ILE A 238 3.22 10.56 6.79
C ILE A 238 2.23 9.43 7.03
N TYR A 239 2.46 8.63 8.07
CA TYR A 239 1.55 7.54 8.41
C TYR A 239 1.48 7.27 9.91
N GLY A 240 0.37 6.67 10.33
CA GLY A 240 0.17 6.04 11.62
C GLY A 240 -0.55 4.71 11.44
N GLY A 241 -0.24 3.73 12.27
CA GLY A 241 -0.80 2.39 12.16
C GLY A 241 -1.03 1.74 13.50
N LEU A 242 -2.02 0.87 13.53
CA LEU A 242 -2.37 0.03 14.68
C LEU A 242 -2.55 -1.42 14.24
N GLY A 243 -2.36 -2.35 15.16
CA GLY A 243 -2.60 -3.77 14.89
C GLY A 243 -2.19 -4.67 16.04
N TYR A 244 -1.72 -5.86 15.68
CA TYR A 244 -1.23 -6.85 16.64
C TYR A 244 0.30 -6.85 16.64
N ALA A 245 0.90 -6.87 17.82
CA ALA A 245 2.33 -6.96 18.00
C ALA A 245 2.71 -8.05 19.00
N PHE A 246 3.89 -8.62 18.80
CA PHE A 246 4.47 -9.64 19.65
C PHE A 246 5.97 -9.40 19.79
N ASP A 247 6.52 -9.81 20.92
CA ASP A 247 7.94 -9.77 21.19
C ASP A 247 8.35 -10.91 22.13
N SER A 248 9.64 -11.26 22.11
CA SER A 248 10.21 -12.35 22.88
C SER A 248 10.73 -11.90 24.25
N ARG A 249 10.34 -10.72 24.76
CA ARG A 249 10.88 -10.25 26.05
C ARG A 249 10.30 -11.10 27.18
N ASP A 250 11.19 -11.60 28.04
CA ASP A 250 10.80 -12.36 29.23
C ASP A 250 10.04 -11.46 30.21
N ARG A 251 8.72 -11.68 30.31
CA ARG A 251 7.84 -11.09 31.33
C ARG A 251 8.04 -11.83 32.65
N LYS A 252 9.19 -11.65 33.31
CA LYS A 252 9.38 -12.26 34.64
C LYS A 252 8.50 -11.51 35.64
N ARG A 253 7.57 -12.24 36.27
CA ARG A 253 6.82 -11.77 37.44
C ARG A 253 7.79 -11.60 38.59
N ASP A 254 8.02 -10.36 39.02
CA ASP A 254 8.71 -10.14 40.29
C ASP A 254 7.81 -10.65 41.42
N VAL A 255 8.43 -11.46 42.28
CA VAL A 255 7.83 -12.12 43.44
C VAL A 255 7.57 -11.04 44.48
N GLU A 256 6.40 -10.39 44.44
CA GLU A 256 5.75 -9.74 45.61
C GLU A 256 4.36 -9.12 45.33
N GLY A 257 3.53 -9.73 44.46
CA GLY A 257 2.07 -9.53 44.51
C GLY A 257 1.51 -8.11 44.32
N ILE A 258 2.30 -7.13 43.87
CA ILE A 258 1.83 -5.77 43.59
C ILE A 258 1.82 -5.56 42.07
N TYR A 259 0.61 -5.47 41.51
CA TYR A 259 0.36 -5.21 40.09
C TYR A 259 0.68 -3.76 39.73
N TYR A 260 1.75 -3.53 38.98
CA TYR A 260 1.84 -2.44 38.01
C TYR A 260 2.85 -2.82 36.92
N ASP A 261 2.41 -3.50 35.87
CA ASP A 261 3.24 -3.62 34.66
C ASP A 261 2.51 -3.05 33.45
N ASN A 262 2.43 -1.71 33.42
CA ASN A 262 2.13 -0.95 32.20
C ASN A 262 3.38 -0.96 31.29
N TYR A 263 3.92 -2.13 31.00
CA TYR A 263 5.09 -2.28 30.15
C TYR A 263 4.72 -1.86 28.72
N VAL A 264 5.24 -0.72 28.25
CA VAL A 264 5.13 -0.33 26.84
C VAL A 264 6.43 -0.72 26.15
N GLY A 265 6.40 -1.79 25.36
CA GLY A 265 7.58 -2.28 24.64
C GLY A 265 7.90 -1.41 23.43
N SER A 266 8.94 -0.57 23.53
CA SER A 266 9.42 0.22 22.39
C SER A 266 10.50 -0.55 21.61
N HIS A 267 10.10 -1.20 20.52
CA HIS A 267 10.95 -1.90 19.55
C HIS A 267 11.23 -1.01 18.33
N PHE A 268 11.62 0.25 18.57
CA PHE A 268 12.01 1.23 17.55
C PHE A 268 10.87 1.60 16.59
N ALA A 269 10.69 0.84 15.50
CA ALA A 269 9.65 1.07 14.51
C ALA A 269 8.27 0.54 14.94
N LEU A 270 8.22 -0.26 16.01
CA LEU A 270 7.00 -0.83 16.57
C LEU A 270 6.94 -0.58 18.08
N ILE A 271 5.82 -0.06 18.55
CA ILE A 271 5.49 0.08 19.96
C ILE A 271 4.45 -1.00 20.30
N THR A 272 4.65 -1.73 21.40
CA THR A 272 3.74 -2.75 21.90
C THR A 272 3.06 -2.27 23.18
N GLY A 273 1.73 -2.37 23.24
CA GLY A 273 0.89 -2.00 24.37
C GLY A 273 0.88 -3.06 25.46
N GLY A 274 2.06 -3.48 25.92
CA GLY A 274 2.22 -4.49 26.98
C GLY A 274 1.45 -5.78 26.72
N ASP A 275 0.75 -6.24 27.75
CA ASP A 275 -0.02 -7.50 27.70
C ASP A 275 -1.19 -7.48 26.72
N SER A 276 -1.64 -6.30 26.27
CA SER A 276 -2.76 -6.20 25.32
C SER A 276 -2.42 -6.74 23.93
N GLY A 277 -1.13 -6.86 23.59
CA GLY A 277 -0.68 -7.25 22.26
C GLY A 277 -1.01 -6.22 21.17
N VAL A 278 -1.46 -5.02 21.55
CA VAL A 278 -1.73 -3.93 20.59
C VAL A 278 -0.40 -3.37 20.10
N GLY A 279 -0.22 -3.32 18.79
CA GLY A 279 0.91 -2.69 18.12
C GLY A 279 0.56 -1.30 17.63
N PHE A 280 1.47 -0.34 17.78
CA PHE A 280 1.41 0.98 17.19
C PHE A 280 2.69 1.29 16.39
N THR A 281 2.54 1.94 15.26
CA THR A 281 3.66 2.47 14.46
C THR A 281 3.30 3.82 13.87
N SER A 282 4.30 4.65 13.62
CA SER A 282 4.14 5.90 12.89
C SER A 282 5.45 6.28 12.22
N GLY A 283 5.38 7.18 11.26
CA GLY A 283 6.59 7.68 10.64
C GLY A 283 6.37 8.85 9.72
N PHE A 284 7.47 9.55 9.47
CA PHE A 284 7.57 10.67 8.53
C PHE A 284 8.71 10.33 7.57
N LYS A 285 8.36 10.02 6.32
CA LYS A 285 9.28 9.59 5.28
C LYS A 285 9.48 10.71 4.27
N VAL A 286 10.72 10.83 3.80
CA VAL A 286 11.09 11.64 2.64
C VAL A 286 11.74 10.72 1.61
N GLY A 287 11.54 10.99 0.33
CA GLY A 287 12.06 10.10 -0.70
C GLY A 287 12.20 10.74 -2.08
N LEU A 288 12.79 9.95 -2.97
CA LEU A 288 12.99 10.29 -4.37
C LEU A 288 12.33 9.25 -5.25
N LEU A 289 11.67 9.72 -6.31
CA LEU A 289 11.19 8.90 -7.39
C LEU A 289 12.37 8.46 -8.26
N LEU A 290 12.42 7.17 -8.60
CA LEU A 290 13.41 6.64 -9.51
C LEU A 290 12.86 6.78 -10.92
N ASN A 291 13.28 7.86 -11.59
CA ASN A 291 12.81 8.18 -12.94
C ASN A 291 13.16 7.05 -13.92
N PRO A 292 12.18 6.51 -14.67
CA PRO A 292 12.51 5.83 -15.90
C PRO A 292 13.21 6.86 -16.78
N LYS A 293 14.39 6.52 -17.32
CA LYS A 293 15.13 7.39 -18.22
C LYS A 293 14.17 7.99 -19.25
N LYS A 294 14.12 9.33 -19.33
CA LYS A 294 13.56 10.02 -20.49
C LYS A 294 14.36 9.53 -21.70
N LYS A 295 13.75 8.72 -22.54
CA LYS A 295 14.25 8.50 -23.90
C LYS A 295 13.90 9.72 -24.73
#